data_AF-A0A0D2BM97-F1
#
_entry.id   AF-A0A0D2BM97-F1
#
_cell.length_a   1.000
_cell.length_b   1.000
_cell.length_c   1.000
_cell.angle_alpha   90.00
_cell.angle_beta   90.00
_cell.angle_gamma   90.00
#
_symmetry.space_group_name_H-M   'P 1'
#
loop_
_entity.id
_entity.type
_entity.pdbx_description
1 polymer ?
#
loop_
_entity_poly.entity_id
_entity_poly.type
_entity_poly.pdbx_seq_one_letter_code
_entity_poly.pdbx_strand_id
1 'polypeptide(L)'
;MRRGPQDRAPVYVEPAAQPNTPTSQDELRSTIASLKASTLAAEQRTALLDAQSSLADKLHLFATTEGTQKKGHARHFTQREAAEVQYVKFANDDLSQNLSAELQYQVENIAKFVKPVHAIVSETFNSDDRALADLNGVDMDKPSITPQNVESVRVQTERLIAALRYFRQQALKDRLDRIYLESLDPLTNGDDLSDISDASPVEVQTDLGSLYTEIDNVVSMLVSQEYGTRFDSALKTIERLKSQADHTRTHDKLLSMTRYLEHTALRLEKIQEQRLALETLSAEYKKFSLESQISAQLSAQRPDESRRTVASPALLSLMQHLGVSDSGLNQLGEQIEKLESKYTNHAHTNVEQTLQISRDAPKSTQSALKDVAIALCSSTSQNQDIEALEQQISSARMELANITASAS
;
A
#
# COMPACT_ATOMS: atom_id res chain seq x y z
N MET A 1 -76.83 -17.66 18.23
CA MET A 1 -78.00 -18.36 17.65
C MET A 1 -77.54 -19.63 16.97
N ARG A 2 -77.96 -20.80 17.49
CA ARG A 2 -78.27 -22.08 16.79
C ARG A 2 -78.14 -23.21 17.80
N ARG A 3 -79.28 -23.56 18.40
CA ARG A 3 -79.51 -24.82 19.09
C ARG A 3 -79.88 -25.89 18.06
N GLY A 4 -79.47 -27.13 18.34
CA GLY A 4 -80.06 -28.34 17.79
C GLY A 4 -79.02 -29.41 17.46
N PRO A 5 -79.36 -30.70 17.47
CA PRO A 5 -80.28 -31.42 18.37
C PRO A 5 -79.53 -32.57 19.09
N GLN A 6 -79.90 -32.88 20.34
CA GLN A 6 -79.44 -34.13 20.98
C GLN A 6 -80.39 -35.26 20.58
N ASP A 7 -79.80 -36.28 19.96
CA ASP A 7 -80.37 -37.60 19.74
C ASP A 7 -80.89 -38.20 21.05
N ARG A 8 -82.19 -38.49 21.08
CA ARG A 8 -82.82 -39.32 22.10
C ARG A 8 -82.70 -40.79 21.67
N ALA A 9 -81.82 -41.53 22.33
CA ALA A 9 -81.84 -42.99 22.33
C ALA A 9 -82.86 -43.51 23.37
N PRO A 10 -83.43 -44.72 23.17
CA PRO A 10 -84.68 -45.13 23.77
C PRO A 10 -84.52 -45.55 25.23
N VAL A 11 -85.36 -45.01 26.09
CA VAL A 11 -85.58 -45.51 27.45
C VAL A 11 -86.28 -46.86 27.32
N TYR A 12 -85.59 -47.92 27.72
CA TYR A 12 -86.20 -49.22 27.95
C TYR A 12 -87.33 -49.06 28.97
N VAL A 13 -88.55 -49.37 28.53
CA VAL A 13 -89.72 -49.49 29.40
C VAL A 13 -89.56 -50.79 30.20
N GLU A 14 -89.10 -50.64 31.44
CA GLU A 14 -89.09 -51.70 32.45
C GLU A 14 -90.54 -51.94 32.92
N PRO A 15 -90.97 -53.20 33.09
CA PRO A 15 -92.39 -53.54 33.25
C PRO A 15 -92.93 -53.09 34.60
N ALA A 16 -94.21 -52.70 34.59
CA ALA A 16 -94.98 -52.26 35.74
C ALA A 16 -94.85 -53.22 36.94
N ALA A 17 -94.08 -52.80 37.95
CA ALA A 17 -94.12 -53.38 39.28
C ALA A 17 -95.32 -52.80 40.04
N GLN A 18 -96.21 -53.69 40.45
CA GLN A 18 -97.43 -53.43 41.20
C GLN A 18 -97.14 -52.72 42.54
N PRO A 19 -98.07 -51.88 43.06
CA PRO A 19 -97.92 -51.26 44.37
C PRO A 19 -98.21 -52.31 45.45
N ASN A 20 -97.17 -53.06 45.84
CA ASN A 20 -97.22 -53.88 47.04
C ASN A 20 -97.24 -52.94 48.24
N THR A 21 -98.43 -52.67 48.79
CA THR A 21 -98.57 -52.02 50.08
C THR A 21 -97.92 -52.93 51.14
N PRO A 22 -96.90 -52.46 51.87
CA PRO A 22 -96.19 -53.27 52.84
C PRO A 22 -97.14 -53.68 53.97
N THR A 23 -97.44 -54.98 54.06
CA THR A 23 -98.41 -55.55 55.01
C THR A 23 -97.76 -55.90 56.36
N SER A 24 -96.45 -55.64 56.53
CA SER A 24 -95.73 -55.78 57.81
C SER A 24 -94.95 -54.51 58.18
N GLN A 25 -95.04 -54.12 59.45
CA GLN A 25 -94.40 -52.91 60.00
C GLN A 25 -92.87 -52.90 59.82
N ASP A 26 -92.25 -54.08 59.74
CA ASP A 26 -90.81 -54.23 59.53
C ASP A 26 -90.38 -53.95 58.08
N GLU A 27 -91.25 -54.21 57.09
CA GLU A 27 -90.99 -53.88 55.69
C GLU A 27 -91.06 -52.36 55.45
N LEU A 28 -91.96 -51.66 56.14
CA LEU A 28 -91.99 -50.19 56.16
C LEU A 28 -90.72 -49.60 56.76
N ARG A 29 -90.20 -50.17 57.85
CA ARG A 29 -88.94 -49.72 58.46
C ARG A 29 -87.75 -49.99 57.55
N SER A 30 -87.71 -51.15 56.90
CA SER A 30 -86.66 -51.52 55.95
C SER A 30 -86.67 -50.63 54.70
N THR A 31 -87.84 -50.35 54.13
CA THR A 31 -87.98 -49.45 52.98
C THR A 31 -87.62 -48.00 53.32
N ILE A 32 -88.01 -47.50 54.51
CA ILE A 32 -87.59 -46.18 54.99
C ILE A 32 -86.07 -46.13 55.22
N ALA A 33 -85.47 -47.18 55.80
CA ALA A 33 -84.03 -47.26 56.00
C ALA A 33 -83.27 -47.31 54.66
N SER A 34 -83.76 -48.10 53.70
CA SER A 34 -83.22 -48.19 52.34
C SER A 34 -83.35 -46.86 51.59
N LEU A 35 -84.50 -46.18 51.70
CA LEU A 35 -84.72 -44.86 51.11
C LEU A 35 -83.77 -43.83 51.72
N LYS A 36 -83.62 -43.80 53.05
CA LYS A 36 -82.67 -42.91 53.74
C LYS A 36 -81.23 -43.16 53.32
N ALA A 37 -80.83 -44.44 53.22
CA ALA A 37 -79.52 -44.82 52.72
C ALA A 37 -79.31 -44.38 51.26
N SER A 38 -80.35 -44.49 50.42
CA SER A 38 -80.32 -44.04 49.03
C SER A 38 -80.21 -42.52 48.91
N THR A 39 -80.95 -41.75 49.72
CA THR A 39 -80.82 -40.28 49.76
C THR A 39 -79.44 -39.85 50.25
N LEU A 40 -78.90 -40.48 51.29
CA LEU A 40 -77.53 -40.17 51.75
C LEU A 40 -76.49 -40.50 50.68
N ALA A 41 -76.65 -41.62 49.96
CA ALA A 41 -75.76 -41.97 48.85
C ALA A 41 -75.89 -40.97 47.68
N ALA A 42 -77.09 -40.46 47.40
CA ALA A 42 -77.33 -39.44 46.38
C ALA A 42 -76.74 -38.07 46.77
N GLU A 43 -76.87 -37.67 48.04
CA GLU A 43 -76.25 -36.45 48.58
C GLU A 43 -74.71 -36.54 48.54
N GLN A 44 -74.13 -37.69 48.90
CA GLN A 44 -72.69 -37.90 48.77
C GLN A 44 -72.22 -37.84 47.32
N ARG A 45 -72.99 -38.42 46.38
CA ARG A 45 -72.67 -38.36 44.94
C ARG A 45 -72.77 -36.96 44.39
N THR A 46 -73.78 -36.18 44.77
CA THR A 46 -73.93 -34.78 44.33
C THR A 46 -72.82 -33.90 44.90
N ALA A 47 -72.51 -34.03 46.19
CA ALA A 47 -71.37 -33.32 46.79
C ALA A 47 -70.03 -33.66 46.11
N LEU A 48 -69.83 -34.92 45.72
CA LEU A 48 -68.62 -35.34 44.99
C LEU A 48 -68.58 -34.81 43.56
N LEU A 49 -69.71 -34.79 42.85
CA LEU A 49 -69.83 -34.20 41.51
C LEU A 49 -69.61 -32.68 41.54
N ASP A 50 -70.11 -31.99 42.56
CA ASP A 50 -69.90 -30.55 42.75
C ASP A 50 -68.43 -30.24 43.07
N ALA A 51 -67.77 -31.08 43.88
CA ALA A 51 -66.35 -30.96 44.12
C ALA A 51 -65.53 -31.17 42.83
N GLN A 52 -65.88 -32.18 42.02
CA GLN A 52 -65.22 -32.47 40.74
C GLN A 52 -65.45 -31.37 39.70
N SER A 53 -66.66 -30.82 39.59
CA SER A 53 -66.97 -29.73 38.67
C SER A 53 -66.21 -28.46 39.04
N SER A 54 -66.13 -28.12 40.34
CA SER A 54 -65.36 -26.97 40.81
C SER A 54 -63.85 -27.10 40.53
N LEU A 55 -63.32 -28.32 40.53
CA LEU A 55 -61.91 -28.60 40.23
C LEU A 55 -61.67 -28.51 38.72
N ALA A 56 -62.58 -29.03 37.90
CA ALA A 56 -62.53 -28.90 36.45
C ALA A 56 -62.55 -27.43 35.99
N ASP A 57 -63.39 -26.59 36.61
CA ASP A 57 -63.44 -25.15 36.32
C ASP A 57 -62.13 -24.44 36.65
N LYS A 58 -61.51 -24.78 37.79
CA LYS A 58 -60.19 -24.24 38.18
C LYS A 58 -59.11 -24.65 37.20
N LEU A 59 -59.06 -25.93 36.80
CA LEU A 59 -58.08 -26.41 35.81
C LEU A 59 -58.27 -25.74 34.45
N HIS A 60 -59.50 -25.50 34.02
CA HIS A 60 -59.79 -24.77 32.79
C HIS A 60 -59.30 -23.31 32.87
N LEU A 61 -59.46 -22.64 34.02
CA LEU A 61 -58.90 -21.30 34.23
C LEU A 61 -57.37 -21.30 34.13
N PHE A 62 -56.68 -22.22 34.80
CA PHE A 62 -55.22 -22.33 34.72
C PHE A 62 -54.73 -22.63 33.30
N ALA A 63 -55.40 -23.54 32.58
CA ALA A 63 -55.06 -23.87 31.21
C ALA A 63 -55.25 -22.67 30.25
N THR A 64 -56.28 -21.86 30.47
CA THR A 64 -56.53 -20.65 29.66
C THR A 64 -55.55 -19.52 29.98
N THR A 65 -55.17 -19.31 31.25
CA THR A 65 -54.14 -18.33 31.62
C THR A 65 -52.76 -18.73 31.11
N GLU A 66 -52.39 -20.01 31.23
CA GLU A 66 -51.10 -20.50 30.74
C GLU A 66 -51.04 -20.46 29.19
N GLY A 67 -52.14 -20.78 28.52
CA GLY A 67 -52.26 -20.69 27.07
C GLY A 67 -52.19 -19.26 26.53
N THR A 68 -52.74 -18.28 27.25
CA THR A 68 -52.66 -16.86 26.86
C THR A 68 -51.27 -16.28 27.12
N GLN A 69 -50.63 -16.63 28.24
CA GLN A 69 -49.26 -16.22 28.56
C GLN A 69 -48.24 -16.81 27.55
N LYS A 70 -48.33 -18.11 27.23
CA LYS A 70 -47.47 -18.76 26.22
C LYS A 70 -47.62 -18.11 24.84
N LYS A 71 -48.85 -17.78 24.43
CA LYS A 71 -49.11 -17.07 23.17
C LYS A 71 -48.54 -15.64 23.16
N GLY A 72 -48.60 -14.94 24.30
CA GLY A 72 -47.98 -13.62 24.47
C GLY A 72 -46.46 -13.66 24.32
N HIS A 73 -45.81 -14.59 25.01
CA HIS A 73 -44.36 -14.77 24.89
C HIS A 73 -43.94 -15.19 23.47
N ALA A 74 -44.63 -16.14 22.85
CA ALA A 74 -44.34 -16.55 21.47
C ALA A 74 -44.43 -15.37 20.49
N ARG A 75 -45.48 -14.54 20.60
CA ARG A 75 -45.62 -13.33 19.78
C ARG A 75 -44.49 -12.33 20.02
N HIS A 76 -44.12 -12.09 21.27
CA HIS A 76 -43.02 -11.20 21.61
C HIS A 76 -41.69 -11.69 21.01
N PHE A 77 -41.38 -12.99 21.10
CA PHE A 77 -40.17 -13.54 20.48
C PHE A 77 -40.19 -13.40 18.96
N THR A 78 -41.30 -13.73 18.29
CA THR A 78 -41.40 -13.57 16.83
C THR A 78 -41.28 -12.11 16.39
N GLN A 79 -41.83 -11.17 17.17
CA GLN A 79 -41.72 -9.74 16.89
C GLN A 79 -40.29 -9.24 17.07
N ARG A 80 -39.62 -9.69 18.12
CA ARG A 80 -38.21 -9.36 18.37
C ARG A 80 -37.31 -9.91 17.26
N GLU A 81 -37.49 -11.17 16.87
CA GLU A 81 -36.74 -11.78 15.78
C GLU A 81 -36.97 -11.03 14.46
N ALA A 82 -38.22 -10.67 14.14
CA ALA A 82 -38.52 -9.86 12.96
C ALA A 82 -37.83 -8.49 12.99
N ALA A 83 -37.78 -7.85 14.16
CA ALA A 83 -37.08 -6.57 14.33
C ALA A 83 -35.55 -6.72 14.21
N GLU A 84 -34.97 -7.78 14.76
CA GLU A 84 -33.54 -8.08 14.64
C GLU A 84 -33.16 -8.37 13.17
N VAL A 85 -33.96 -9.16 12.45
CA VAL A 85 -33.76 -9.42 11.02
C VAL A 85 -33.86 -8.14 10.20
N GLN A 86 -34.83 -7.27 10.49
CA GLN A 86 -34.95 -5.96 9.83
C GLN A 86 -33.76 -5.06 10.13
N TYR A 87 -33.28 -5.04 11.37
CA TYR A 87 -32.10 -4.26 11.76
C TYR A 87 -30.84 -4.75 11.03
N VAL A 88 -30.60 -6.06 11.01
CA VAL A 88 -29.45 -6.64 10.28
C VAL A 88 -29.55 -6.35 8.78
N LYS A 89 -30.76 -6.45 8.20
CA LYS A 89 -30.98 -6.10 6.80
C LYS A 89 -30.68 -4.63 6.52
N PHE A 90 -31.18 -3.73 7.35
CA PHE A 90 -30.91 -2.29 7.23
C PHE A 90 -29.41 -1.99 7.36
N ALA A 91 -28.73 -2.58 8.34
CA ALA A 91 -27.29 -2.40 8.53
C ALA A 91 -26.48 -2.95 7.35
N ASN A 92 -26.91 -4.05 6.73
CA ASN A 92 -26.28 -4.61 5.54
C ASN A 92 -26.52 -3.72 4.31
N ASP A 93 -27.75 -3.25 4.12
CA ASP A 93 -28.09 -2.32 3.04
C ASP A 93 -27.31 -1.00 3.16
N ASP A 94 -27.16 -0.47 4.38
CA ASP A 94 -26.35 0.72 4.67
C ASP A 94 -24.86 0.49 4.38
N LEU A 95 -24.29 -0.64 4.84
CA LEU A 95 -22.89 -1.00 4.56
C LEU A 95 -22.63 -1.18 3.05
N SER A 96 -23.56 -1.80 2.35
CA SER A 96 -23.52 -2.04 0.91
C SER A 96 -23.58 -0.73 0.11
N GLN A 97 -24.45 0.21 0.52
CA GLN A 97 -24.51 1.55 -0.05
C GLN A 97 -23.24 2.34 0.22
N ASN A 98 -22.73 2.31 1.45
CA ASN A 98 -21.48 2.99 1.83
C ASN A 98 -20.28 2.45 1.04
N LEU A 99 -20.18 1.12 0.88
CA LEU A 99 -19.11 0.49 0.10
C LEU A 99 -19.23 0.81 -1.39
N SER A 100 -20.45 0.89 -1.93
CA SER A 100 -20.69 1.33 -3.32
C SER A 100 -20.28 2.78 -3.53
N ALA A 101 -20.64 3.67 -2.59
CA ALA A 101 -20.29 5.08 -2.65
C ALA A 101 -18.77 5.30 -2.55
N GLU A 102 -18.09 4.58 -1.65
CA GLU A 102 -16.63 4.64 -1.51
C GLU A 102 -15.92 4.10 -2.75
N LEU A 103 -16.38 2.97 -3.28
CA LEU A 103 -15.86 2.42 -4.54
C LEU A 103 -15.98 3.42 -5.68
N GLN A 104 -17.16 4.03 -5.83
CA GLN A 104 -17.40 5.00 -6.88
C GLN A 104 -16.55 6.26 -6.67
N TYR A 105 -16.41 6.74 -5.44
CA TYR A 105 -15.52 7.84 -5.08
C TYR A 105 -14.07 7.53 -5.47
N GLN A 106 -13.55 6.34 -5.15
CA GLN A 106 -12.19 5.95 -5.49
C GLN A 106 -11.99 5.79 -7.01
N VAL A 107 -12.97 5.24 -7.73
CA VAL A 107 -12.95 5.17 -9.20
C VAL A 107 -12.90 6.58 -9.80
N GLU A 108 -13.74 7.50 -9.32
CA GLU A 108 -13.73 8.90 -9.76
C GLU A 108 -12.41 9.60 -9.41
N ASN A 109 -11.85 9.30 -8.24
CA ASN A 109 -10.56 9.83 -7.81
C ASN A 109 -9.42 9.36 -8.74
N ILE A 110 -9.35 8.07 -9.05
CA ILE A 110 -8.40 7.55 -10.04
C ILE A 110 -8.65 8.18 -11.42
N ALA A 111 -9.90 8.32 -11.85
CA ALA A 111 -10.21 8.97 -13.12
C ALA A 111 -9.70 10.43 -13.18
N LYS A 112 -9.76 11.16 -12.06
CA LYS A 112 -9.17 12.51 -11.94
C LYS A 112 -7.64 12.49 -12.07
N PHE A 113 -6.97 11.44 -11.61
CA PHE A 113 -5.52 11.27 -11.81
C PHE A 113 -5.16 10.80 -13.21
N VAL A 114 -5.96 9.96 -13.85
CA VAL A 114 -5.69 9.41 -15.19
C VAL A 114 -5.89 10.47 -16.31
N LYS A 115 -6.91 11.33 -16.20
CA LYS A 115 -7.18 12.39 -17.19
C LYS A 115 -5.96 13.29 -17.48
N PRO A 116 -5.26 13.85 -16.48
CA PRO A 116 -4.10 14.70 -16.72
C PRO A 116 -2.84 13.91 -17.05
N VAL A 117 -2.77 12.60 -16.78
CA VAL A 117 -1.56 11.79 -17.04
C VAL A 117 -1.16 11.85 -18.51
N HIS A 118 -2.10 11.72 -19.44
CA HIS A 118 -1.76 11.83 -20.87
C HIS A 118 -1.21 13.21 -21.23
N ALA A 119 -1.82 14.28 -20.68
CA ALA A 119 -1.36 15.65 -20.92
C ALA A 119 0.05 15.87 -20.33
N ILE A 120 0.28 15.44 -19.09
CA ILE A 120 1.58 15.51 -18.41
C ILE A 120 2.63 14.72 -19.20
N VAL A 121 2.33 13.48 -19.59
CA VAL A 121 3.26 12.63 -20.37
C VAL A 121 3.58 13.27 -21.73
N SER A 122 2.58 13.84 -22.40
CA SER A 122 2.82 14.55 -23.66
C SER A 122 3.63 15.84 -23.48
N GLU A 123 3.40 16.58 -22.40
CA GLU A 123 4.18 17.78 -22.06
C GLU A 123 5.63 17.42 -21.71
N THR A 124 5.83 16.33 -20.96
CA THR A 124 7.17 15.86 -20.60
C THR A 124 7.92 15.37 -21.82
N PHE A 125 7.30 14.57 -22.70
CA PHE A 125 7.93 14.17 -23.96
C PHE A 125 8.25 15.38 -24.84
N ASN A 126 7.33 16.34 -24.97
CA ASN A 126 7.63 17.58 -25.70
C ASN A 126 8.76 18.39 -25.06
N SER A 127 8.87 18.40 -23.73
CA SER A 127 9.95 19.07 -23.01
C SER A 127 11.29 18.35 -23.18
N ASP A 128 11.26 17.03 -23.21
CA ASP A 128 12.41 16.16 -23.45
C ASP A 128 12.87 16.28 -24.91
N ASP A 129 11.95 16.29 -25.88
CA ASP A 129 12.23 16.54 -27.29
C ASP A 129 12.83 17.92 -27.51
N ARG A 130 12.34 18.95 -26.79
CA ARG A 130 12.96 20.28 -26.77
C ARG A 130 14.35 20.24 -26.15
N ALA A 131 14.54 19.53 -25.04
CA ALA A 131 15.86 19.40 -24.41
C ALA A 131 16.85 18.63 -25.30
N LEU A 132 16.39 17.62 -26.03
CA LEU A 132 17.16 16.88 -27.03
C LEU A 132 17.46 17.75 -28.25
N ALA A 133 16.48 18.53 -28.72
CA ALA A 133 16.70 19.51 -29.79
C ALA A 133 17.68 20.60 -29.35
N ASP A 134 17.65 21.04 -28.09
CA ASP A 134 18.63 21.95 -27.51
C ASP A 134 20.00 21.30 -27.41
N LEU A 135 20.10 20.02 -27.02
CA LEU A 135 21.36 19.26 -27.02
C LEU A 135 21.94 19.09 -28.43
N ASN A 136 21.10 18.80 -29.41
CA ASN A 136 21.50 18.69 -30.83
C ASN A 136 21.82 20.06 -31.43
N GLY A 137 21.11 21.10 -30.98
CA GLY A 137 21.32 22.50 -31.35
C GLY A 137 22.54 23.12 -30.65
N VAL A 138 23.02 22.57 -29.54
CA VAL A 138 24.30 22.95 -28.92
C VAL A 138 25.48 22.64 -29.83
N ASP A 139 25.36 21.65 -30.73
CA ASP A 139 26.35 21.39 -31.79
C ASP A 139 26.21 22.34 -32.99
N MET A 140 25.09 23.05 -33.16
CA MET A 140 24.78 23.79 -34.39
C MET A 140 24.60 25.30 -34.22
N ASP A 141 24.17 25.81 -33.05
CA ASP A 141 23.56 27.16 -33.00
C ASP A 141 23.80 27.99 -31.73
N LYS A 142 24.93 27.85 -31.01
CA LYS A 142 25.30 28.85 -29.99
C LYS A 142 26.69 29.49 -30.14
N PRO A 143 26.74 30.80 -30.50
CA PRO A 143 27.91 31.64 -30.35
C PRO A 143 27.98 32.13 -28.90
N SER A 144 28.72 31.43 -28.03
CA SER A 144 29.19 32.01 -26.77
C SER A 144 30.42 31.28 -26.29
N ILE A 145 31.54 32.00 -26.27
CA ILE A 145 32.92 31.54 -26.04
C ILE A 145 33.42 30.64 -27.19
N THR A 146 33.12 31.13 -28.40
CA THR A 146 33.97 31.14 -29.59
C THR A 146 35.01 30.00 -29.71
N PRO A 147 34.71 28.91 -30.45
CA PRO A 147 35.74 28.20 -31.21
C PRO A 147 36.56 29.16 -32.10
N GLN A 148 35.97 30.29 -32.49
CA GLN A 148 36.67 31.43 -33.09
C GLN A 148 37.79 32.00 -32.22
N ASN A 149 37.78 31.83 -30.88
CA ASN A 149 38.83 32.36 -30.00
C ASN A 149 40.03 31.42 -30.00
N VAL A 150 39.84 30.11 -29.87
CA VAL A 150 40.94 29.13 -29.98
C VAL A 150 41.61 29.21 -31.35
N GLU A 151 40.81 29.30 -32.42
CA GLU A 151 41.36 29.45 -33.78
C GLU A 151 41.95 30.84 -34.03
N SER A 152 41.33 31.92 -33.52
CA SER A 152 41.94 33.26 -33.61
C SER A 152 43.21 33.38 -32.79
N VAL A 153 43.29 32.70 -31.64
CA VAL A 153 44.46 32.64 -30.78
C VAL A 153 45.52 31.79 -31.46
N ARG A 154 45.16 30.69 -32.12
CA ARG A 154 46.08 29.90 -32.97
C ARG A 154 46.69 30.79 -34.05
N VAL A 155 45.86 31.46 -34.86
CA VAL A 155 46.32 32.36 -35.94
C VAL A 155 47.15 33.54 -35.40
N GLN A 156 46.74 34.13 -34.27
CA GLN A 156 47.48 35.22 -33.64
C GLN A 156 48.83 34.75 -33.09
N THR A 157 48.86 33.55 -32.49
CA THR A 157 50.09 32.96 -31.93
C THR A 157 51.04 32.56 -33.05
N GLU A 158 50.56 31.98 -34.14
CA GLU A 158 51.36 31.70 -35.33
C GLU A 158 51.97 32.97 -35.92
N ARG A 159 51.19 34.05 -36.01
CA ARG A 159 51.67 35.36 -36.45
C ARG A 159 52.75 35.92 -35.50
N LEU A 160 52.56 35.76 -34.19
CA LEU A 160 53.52 36.24 -33.19
C LEU A 160 54.82 35.42 -33.21
N ILE A 161 54.72 34.10 -33.39
CA ILE A 161 55.85 33.19 -33.57
C ILE A 161 56.62 33.54 -34.85
N ALA A 162 55.92 33.82 -35.96
CA ALA A 162 56.55 34.25 -37.21
C ALA A 162 57.29 35.58 -37.05
N ALA A 163 56.68 36.56 -36.36
CA ALA A 163 57.33 37.83 -36.04
C ALA A 163 58.56 37.63 -35.15
N LEU A 164 58.47 36.78 -34.13
CA LEU A 164 59.58 36.47 -33.23
C LEU A 164 60.75 35.80 -33.96
N ARG A 165 60.46 34.87 -34.90
CA ARG A 165 61.48 34.28 -35.79
C ARG A 165 62.19 35.36 -36.58
N TYR A 166 61.43 36.24 -37.24
CA TYR A 166 61.97 37.32 -38.06
C TYR A 166 62.87 38.27 -37.26
N PHE A 167 62.41 38.77 -36.11
CA PHE A 167 63.21 39.69 -35.29
C PHE A 167 64.47 39.03 -34.72
N ARG A 168 64.40 37.75 -34.32
CA ARG A 168 65.55 37.03 -33.76
C ARG A 168 66.57 36.66 -34.83
N GLN A 169 66.12 36.33 -36.04
CA GLN A 169 66.97 36.17 -37.22
C GLN A 169 67.68 37.50 -37.51
N GLN A 170 66.92 38.58 -37.70
CA GLN A 170 67.48 39.89 -38.04
C GLN A 170 68.50 40.38 -36.99
N ALA A 171 68.20 40.25 -35.69
CA ALA A 171 69.13 40.65 -34.63
C ALA A 171 70.45 39.86 -34.63
N LEU A 172 70.41 38.56 -34.99
CA LEU A 172 71.62 37.75 -35.13
C LEU A 172 72.40 38.12 -36.38
N LYS A 173 71.71 38.41 -37.49
CA LYS A 173 72.31 38.90 -38.73
C LYS A 173 72.99 40.26 -38.53
N ASP A 174 72.29 41.22 -37.93
CA ASP A 174 72.83 42.55 -37.62
C ASP A 174 74.04 42.48 -36.67
N ARG A 175 74.02 41.54 -35.71
CA ARG A 175 75.17 41.30 -34.81
C ARG A 175 76.35 40.69 -35.55
N LEU A 176 76.11 39.76 -36.47
CA LEU A 176 77.15 39.17 -37.30
C LEU A 176 77.76 40.23 -38.23
N ASP A 177 76.94 41.04 -38.89
CA ASP A 177 77.38 42.17 -39.72
C ASP A 177 78.20 43.17 -38.92
N ARG A 178 77.77 43.50 -37.70
CA ARG A 178 78.55 44.40 -36.82
C ARG A 178 79.91 43.81 -36.46
N ILE A 179 79.97 42.54 -36.06
CA ILE A 179 81.25 41.87 -35.72
C ILE A 179 82.15 41.81 -36.95
N TYR A 180 81.60 41.52 -38.12
CA TYR A 180 82.34 41.51 -39.38
C TYR A 180 82.91 42.90 -39.67
N LEU A 181 82.11 43.97 -39.59
CA LEU A 181 82.58 45.34 -39.79
C LEU A 181 83.59 45.80 -38.74
N GLU A 182 83.42 45.42 -37.47
CA GLU A 182 84.36 45.70 -36.37
C GLU A 182 85.69 44.95 -36.56
N SER A 183 85.65 43.73 -37.10
CA SER A 183 86.85 42.97 -37.47
C SER A 183 87.60 43.54 -38.69
N LEU A 184 86.93 44.37 -39.50
CA LEU A 184 87.54 45.08 -40.62
C LEU A 184 88.13 46.45 -40.22
N ASP A 185 87.82 46.97 -39.03
CA ASP A 185 88.34 48.27 -38.57
C ASP A 185 89.78 48.12 -38.02
N PRO A 186 90.80 48.67 -38.70
CA PRO A 186 92.21 48.51 -38.30
C PRO A 186 92.55 49.23 -36.99
N LEU A 187 91.70 50.11 -36.47
CA LEU A 187 91.94 50.80 -35.19
C LEU A 187 91.68 49.92 -33.97
N THR A 188 90.86 48.88 -34.10
CA THR A 188 90.43 48.01 -33.00
C THR A 188 91.29 46.74 -32.89
N ASN A 189 91.86 46.31 -34.02
CA ASN A 189 92.71 45.13 -34.12
C ASN A 189 94.18 45.54 -34.03
N GLY A 190 94.67 45.77 -32.81
CA GLY A 190 96.07 46.09 -32.58
C GLY A 190 97.01 45.01 -33.14
N ASP A 191 97.80 45.39 -34.15
CA ASP A 191 99.10 44.89 -34.62
C ASP A 191 99.34 43.37 -34.86
N ASP A 192 98.39 42.47 -34.59
CA ASP A 192 98.54 41.01 -34.82
C ASP A 192 97.66 40.50 -35.99
N LEU A 193 97.60 41.24 -37.10
CA LEU A 193 96.89 40.83 -38.33
C LEU A 193 97.78 40.09 -39.36
N SER A 194 98.89 39.50 -38.91
CA SER A 194 99.81 38.78 -39.82
C SER A 194 99.34 37.37 -40.22
N ASP A 195 98.19 36.88 -39.73
CA ASP A 195 97.75 35.48 -39.93
C ASP A 195 96.41 35.33 -40.71
N ILE A 196 95.86 36.40 -41.30
CA ILE A 196 94.59 36.37 -42.09
C ILE A 196 94.86 36.48 -43.60
N SER A 197 96.06 36.11 -44.08
CA SER A 197 96.51 36.41 -45.45
C SER A 197 96.38 35.26 -46.46
N ASP A 198 95.33 34.43 -46.42
CA ASP A 198 95.10 33.47 -47.53
C ASP A 198 93.64 33.11 -47.85
N ALA A 199 92.64 33.67 -47.16
CA ALA A 199 91.24 33.46 -47.53
C ALA A 199 90.84 34.41 -48.68
N SER A 200 90.42 33.85 -49.82
CA SER A 200 89.88 34.63 -50.93
C SER A 200 88.63 35.39 -50.47
N PRO A 201 88.45 36.67 -50.81
CA PRO A 201 87.25 37.44 -50.43
C PRO A 201 85.95 36.80 -50.94
N VAL A 202 86.04 35.98 -51.99
CA VAL A 202 84.91 35.21 -52.54
C VAL A 202 84.52 34.05 -51.63
N GLU A 203 85.50 33.38 -51.00
CA GLU A 203 85.28 32.23 -50.10
C GLU A 203 84.65 32.68 -48.78
N VAL A 204 85.11 33.81 -48.23
CA VAL A 204 84.50 34.44 -47.06
C VAL A 204 83.06 34.87 -47.33
N GLN A 205 82.77 35.36 -48.54
CA GLN A 205 81.41 35.76 -48.92
C GLN A 205 80.47 34.54 -49.08
N THR A 206 80.96 33.41 -49.60
CA THR A 206 80.19 32.18 -49.68
C THR A 206 79.94 31.56 -48.31
N ASP A 207 80.93 31.58 -47.41
CA ASP A 207 80.81 31.06 -46.06
C ASP A 207 79.86 31.91 -45.22
N LEU A 208 79.92 33.24 -45.36
CA LEU A 208 78.99 34.17 -44.72
C LEU A 208 77.55 33.95 -45.24
N GLY A 209 77.39 33.73 -46.55
CA GLY A 209 76.10 33.37 -47.15
C GLY A 209 75.55 32.05 -46.60
N SER A 210 76.40 31.04 -46.42
CA SER A 210 76.04 29.77 -45.79
C SER A 210 75.60 29.97 -44.33
N LEU A 211 76.37 30.75 -43.56
CA LEU A 211 76.07 31.07 -42.16
C LEU A 211 74.73 31.81 -42.01
N TYR A 212 74.38 32.70 -42.95
CA TYR A 212 73.08 33.37 -42.97
C TYR A 212 71.91 32.38 -43.11
N THR A 213 72.05 31.39 -43.99
CA THR A 213 71.02 30.35 -44.15
C THR A 213 70.93 29.42 -42.95
N GLU A 214 72.06 29.13 -42.30
CA GLU A 214 72.09 28.32 -41.09
C GLU A 214 71.46 29.04 -39.89
N ILE A 215 71.73 30.34 -39.72
CA ILE A 215 71.05 31.19 -38.72
C ILE A 215 69.54 31.14 -38.94
N ASP A 216 69.07 31.24 -40.19
CA ASP A 216 67.64 31.17 -40.47
C ASP A 216 67.02 29.84 -40.05
N ASN A 217 67.70 28.73 -40.35
CA ASN A 217 67.27 27.37 -39.99
C ASN A 217 67.28 27.13 -38.47
N VAL A 218 68.37 27.49 -37.78
CA VAL A 218 68.55 27.27 -36.34
C VAL A 218 67.57 28.13 -35.53
N VAL A 219 67.41 29.40 -35.88
CA VAL A 219 66.45 30.29 -35.20
C VAL A 219 65.02 29.85 -35.45
N SER A 220 64.69 29.44 -36.67
CA SER A 220 63.36 28.90 -36.99
C SER A 220 63.06 27.65 -36.16
N MET A 221 64.00 26.70 -36.08
CA MET A 221 63.85 25.48 -35.27
C MET A 221 63.71 25.81 -33.78
N LEU A 222 64.59 26.65 -33.23
CA LEU A 222 64.60 27.00 -31.81
C LEU A 222 63.31 27.70 -31.38
N VAL A 223 62.85 28.69 -32.15
CA VAL A 223 61.59 29.40 -31.84
C VAL A 223 60.37 28.47 -32.01
N SER A 224 60.39 27.55 -32.99
CA SER A 224 59.34 26.53 -33.13
C SER A 224 59.31 25.56 -31.95
N GLN A 225 60.48 25.16 -31.45
CA GLN A 225 60.60 24.22 -30.35
C GLN A 225 60.22 24.87 -29.02
N GLU A 226 60.75 26.07 -28.71
CA GLU A 226 60.50 26.76 -27.43
C GLU A 226 59.06 27.21 -27.29
N TYR A 227 58.48 27.79 -28.35
CA TYR A 227 57.17 28.44 -28.29
C TYR A 227 56.11 27.62 -29.01
N GLY A 228 56.34 27.22 -30.26
CA GLY A 228 55.35 26.49 -31.07
C GLY A 228 54.83 25.22 -30.41
N THR A 229 55.73 24.33 -29.95
CA THR A 229 55.31 23.06 -29.33
C THR A 229 54.56 23.24 -28.00
N ARG A 230 54.93 24.27 -27.22
CA ARG A 230 54.29 24.58 -25.94
C ARG A 230 52.90 25.17 -26.14
N PHE A 231 52.73 26.05 -27.12
CA PHE A 231 51.42 26.60 -27.45
C PHE A 231 50.48 25.54 -28.03
N ASP A 232 50.97 24.70 -28.95
CA ASP A 232 50.17 23.60 -29.51
C ASP A 232 49.71 22.61 -28.45
N SER A 233 50.59 22.24 -27.51
CA SER A 233 50.22 21.32 -26.42
C SER A 233 49.22 21.95 -25.45
N ALA A 234 49.35 23.25 -25.14
CA ALA A 234 48.39 23.99 -24.33
C ALA A 234 47.02 24.09 -25.02
N LEU A 235 46.99 24.43 -26.31
CA LEU A 235 45.75 24.50 -27.10
C LEU A 235 45.04 23.14 -27.17
N LYS A 236 45.78 22.06 -27.44
CA LYS A 236 45.23 20.69 -27.43
C LYS A 236 44.65 20.31 -26.07
N THR A 237 45.30 20.75 -24.98
CA THR A 237 44.80 20.49 -23.62
C THR A 237 43.50 21.23 -23.34
N ILE A 238 43.40 22.49 -23.78
CA ILE A 238 42.19 23.31 -23.66
C ILE A 238 41.04 22.70 -24.49
N GLU A 239 41.31 22.30 -25.74
CA GLU A 239 40.34 21.60 -26.60
C GLU A 239 39.85 20.31 -25.93
N ARG A 240 40.77 19.48 -25.40
CA ARG A 240 40.41 18.24 -24.70
C ARG A 240 39.54 18.51 -23.46
N LEU A 241 39.90 19.49 -22.64
CA LEU A 241 39.13 19.85 -21.45
C LEU A 241 37.73 20.36 -21.80
N LYS A 242 37.61 21.15 -22.88
CA LYS A 242 36.33 21.63 -23.39
C LYS A 242 35.45 20.48 -23.87
N SER A 243 35.96 19.61 -24.74
CA SER A 243 35.24 18.42 -25.20
C SER A 243 34.83 17.52 -24.04
N GLN A 244 35.70 17.35 -23.04
CA GLN A 244 35.39 16.58 -21.84
C GLN A 244 34.26 17.23 -21.03
N ALA A 245 34.28 18.55 -20.83
CA ALA A 245 33.22 19.28 -20.13
C ALA A 245 31.88 19.18 -20.87
N ASP A 246 31.88 19.32 -22.19
CA ASP A 246 30.68 19.18 -23.03
C ASP A 246 30.14 17.74 -22.95
N HIS A 247 30.99 16.72 -23.01
CA HIS A 247 30.59 15.33 -22.79
C HIS A 247 30.01 15.07 -21.39
N THR A 248 30.60 15.63 -20.33
CA THR A 248 30.04 15.48 -18.98
C THR A 248 28.68 16.15 -18.85
N ARG A 249 28.50 17.34 -19.46
CA ARG A 249 27.24 18.07 -19.42
C ARG A 249 26.13 17.35 -20.18
N THR A 250 26.43 16.81 -21.36
CA THR A 250 25.47 16.00 -22.13
C THR A 250 25.11 14.72 -21.38
N HIS A 251 26.11 14.05 -20.79
CA HIS A 251 25.90 12.85 -19.97
C HIS A 251 25.02 13.12 -18.73
N ASP A 252 25.29 14.19 -17.99
CA ASP A 252 24.50 14.58 -16.81
C ASP A 252 23.05 14.92 -17.19
N LYS A 253 22.86 15.61 -18.33
CA LYS A 253 21.52 15.93 -18.83
C LYS A 253 20.76 14.67 -19.23
N LEU A 254 21.39 13.74 -19.94
CA LEU A 254 20.78 12.44 -20.28
C LEU A 254 20.45 11.63 -19.03
N LEU A 255 21.35 11.57 -18.04
CA LEU A 255 21.07 10.92 -16.75
C LEU A 255 19.86 11.54 -16.04
N SER A 256 19.73 12.87 -16.07
CA SER A 256 18.59 13.54 -15.46
C SER A 256 17.27 13.18 -16.15
N MET A 257 17.27 13.09 -17.48
CA MET A 257 16.11 12.69 -18.27
C MET A 257 15.74 11.22 -18.00
N THR A 258 16.73 10.32 -17.98
CA THR A 258 16.51 8.90 -17.66
C THR A 258 15.90 8.70 -16.29
N ARG A 259 16.43 9.38 -15.25
CA ARG A 259 15.86 9.30 -13.88
C ARG A 259 14.44 9.83 -13.82
N TYR A 260 14.14 10.89 -14.57
CA TYR A 260 12.79 11.45 -14.64
C TYR A 260 11.81 10.45 -15.30
N LEU A 261 12.20 9.86 -16.43
CA LEU A 261 11.42 8.81 -17.11
C LEU A 261 11.17 7.62 -16.19
N GLU A 262 12.19 7.12 -15.51
CA GLU A 262 12.08 6.01 -14.55
C GLU A 262 11.08 6.34 -13.42
N HIS A 263 11.18 7.54 -12.82
CA HIS A 263 10.23 7.99 -11.80
C HIS A 263 8.79 8.08 -12.33
N THR A 264 8.59 8.59 -13.55
CA THR A 264 7.25 8.65 -14.16
C THR A 264 6.69 7.26 -14.48
N ALA A 265 7.54 6.32 -14.92
CA ALA A 265 7.16 4.94 -15.19
C ALA A 265 6.70 4.22 -13.90
N LEU A 266 7.48 4.33 -12.82
CA LEU A 266 7.09 3.76 -11.51
C LEU A 266 5.76 4.34 -11.00
N ARG A 267 5.54 5.64 -11.20
CA ARG A 267 4.29 6.28 -10.81
C ARG A 267 3.10 5.80 -11.65
N LEU A 268 3.30 5.58 -12.96
CA LEU A 268 2.29 5.02 -13.85
C LEU A 268 1.93 3.58 -13.46
N GLU A 269 2.94 2.75 -13.19
CA GLU A 269 2.76 1.37 -12.73
C GLU A 269 1.90 1.31 -11.46
N LYS A 270 2.23 2.13 -10.45
CA LYS A 270 1.43 2.22 -9.22
C LYS A 270 -0.03 2.63 -9.45
N ILE A 271 -0.28 3.59 -10.34
CA ILE A 271 -1.66 4.00 -10.69
C ILE A 271 -2.38 2.85 -11.40
N GLN A 272 -1.69 2.10 -12.26
CA GLN A 272 -2.25 0.96 -12.95
C GLN A 272 -2.58 -0.20 -12.00
N GLU A 273 -1.70 -0.51 -11.05
CA GLU A 273 -1.97 -1.49 -9.98
C GLU A 273 -3.20 -1.10 -9.16
N GLN A 274 -3.29 0.17 -8.74
CA GLN A 274 -4.45 0.68 -8.01
C GLN A 274 -5.73 0.54 -8.81
N ARG A 275 -5.69 0.86 -10.11
CA ARG A 275 -6.83 0.70 -11.02
C ARG A 275 -7.26 -0.76 -11.13
N LEU A 276 -6.31 -1.68 -11.32
CA LEU A 276 -6.60 -3.12 -11.42
C LEU A 276 -7.21 -3.65 -10.13
N ALA A 277 -6.66 -3.28 -8.96
CA ALA A 277 -7.20 -3.67 -7.66
C ALA A 277 -8.64 -3.16 -7.43
N LEU A 278 -8.94 -1.94 -7.89
CA LEU A 278 -10.29 -1.38 -7.85
C LEU A 278 -11.24 -2.07 -8.83
N GLU A 279 -10.78 -2.41 -10.03
CA GLU A 279 -11.56 -3.18 -11.00
C GLU A 279 -11.88 -4.58 -10.44
N THR A 280 -10.91 -5.28 -9.83
CA THR A 280 -11.15 -6.58 -9.20
C THR A 280 -12.13 -6.49 -8.04
N LEU A 281 -11.96 -5.51 -7.14
CA LEU A 281 -12.85 -5.33 -5.99
C LEU A 281 -14.27 -4.95 -6.44
N SER A 282 -14.41 -4.13 -7.49
CA SER A 282 -15.71 -3.81 -8.09
C SER A 282 -16.38 -5.02 -8.73
N ALA A 283 -15.61 -5.92 -9.34
CA ALA A 283 -16.12 -7.14 -9.96
C ALA A 283 -16.57 -8.16 -8.89
N GLU A 284 -15.80 -8.31 -7.81
CA GLU A 284 -16.17 -9.12 -6.65
C GLU A 284 -17.43 -8.59 -5.97
N TYR A 285 -17.50 -7.27 -5.76
CA TYR A 285 -18.69 -6.63 -5.20
C TYR A 285 -19.94 -6.86 -6.07
N LYS A 286 -19.83 -6.72 -7.40
CA LYS A 286 -20.94 -7.01 -8.32
C LYS A 286 -21.39 -8.47 -8.24
N LYS A 287 -20.46 -9.43 -8.14
CA LYS A 287 -20.78 -10.85 -7.96
C LYS A 287 -21.55 -11.08 -6.66
N PHE A 288 -21.05 -10.53 -5.55
CA PHE A 288 -21.70 -10.66 -4.23
C PHE A 288 -23.10 -10.02 -4.22
N SER A 289 -23.25 -8.84 -4.85
CA SER A 289 -24.54 -8.17 -4.99
C SER A 289 -25.55 -8.99 -5.81
N LEU A 290 -25.11 -9.60 -6.92
CA LEU A 290 -25.93 -10.51 -7.74
C LEU A 290 -26.35 -11.76 -6.96
N GLU A 291 -25.42 -12.39 -6.23
CA GLU A 291 -25.69 -13.59 -5.44
C GLU A 291 -26.65 -13.32 -4.27
N SER A 292 -26.53 -12.14 -3.65
CA SER A 292 -27.44 -11.64 -2.62
C SER A 292 -28.85 -11.38 -3.20
N GLN A 293 -28.96 -10.74 -4.38
CA GLN A 293 -30.25 -10.52 -5.04
C GLN A 293 -30.94 -11.82 -5.45
N ILE A 294 -30.19 -12.80 -5.97
CA ILE A 294 -30.75 -14.10 -6.37
C ILE A 294 -31.26 -14.86 -5.12
N SER A 295 -30.51 -14.81 -4.02
CA SER A 295 -30.91 -15.42 -2.74
C SER A 295 -32.14 -14.73 -2.12
N ALA A 296 -32.25 -13.40 -2.25
CA ALA A 296 -33.44 -12.65 -1.83
C ALA A 296 -34.69 -12.97 -2.67
N GLN A 297 -34.54 -13.16 -3.99
CA GLN A 297 -35.64 -13.53 -4.89
C GLN A 297 -36.12 -14.98 -4.67
N LEU A 298 -35.20 -15.92 -4.43
CA LEU A 298 -35.55 -17.32 -4.11
C LEU A 298 -36.29 -17.46 -2.78
N SER A 299 -36.01 -16.58 -1.81
CA SER A 299 -36.71 -16.52 -0.53
C SER A 299 -38.13 -15.93 -0.66
N ALA A 300 -38.33 -14.94 -1.54
CA ALA A 300 -39.62 -14.27 -1.74
C ALA A 300 -40.64 -15.07 -2.58
N GLN A 301 -40.20 -16.12 -3.29
CA GLN A 301 -41.05 -16.92 -4.17
C GLN A 301 -41.69 -18.16 -3.53
N ARG A 302 -41.51 -18.45 -2.24
CA ARG A 302 -42.26 -19.55 -1.60
C ARG A 302 -43.68 -19.08 -1.23
N PRO A 303 -44.73 -19.51 -1.95
CA PRO A 303 -46.09 -19.25 -1.55
C PRO A 303 -46.41 -20.12 -0.34
N ASP A 304 -47.17 -19.51 0.56
CA ASP A 304 -47.72 -20.04 1.80
C ASP A 304 -48.73 -21.17 1.52
N GLU A 305 -48.26 -22.35 1.15
CA GLU A 305 -49.08 -23.57 1.03
C GLU A 305 -48.33 -24.77 1.61
N SER A 306 -48.47 -24.98 2.93
CA SER A 306 -48.91 -26.27 3.50
C SER A 306 -48.69 -26.30 4.99
N ARG A 307 -49.75 -25.90 5.68
CA ARG A 307 -50.08 -26.29 7.05
C ARG A 307 -50.27 -27.81 7.08
N ARG A 308 -49.22 -28.60 7.30
CA ARG A 308 -49.29 -29.98 7.81
C ARG A 308 -47.91 -30.46 8.26
N THR A 309 -47.74 -30.50 9.58
CA THR A 309 -46.99 -31.52 10.34
C THR A 309 -45.82 -32.21 9.60
N VAL A 310 -44.72 -31.50 9.40
CA VAL A 310 -43.38 -32.07 9.44
C VAL A 310 -42.50 -31.02 10.11
N ALA A 311 -41.65 -31.44 11.06
CA ALA A 311 -40.77 -30.58 11.84
C ALA A 311 -40.17 -29.47 10.98
N SER A 312 -40.33 -28.21 11.40
CA SER A 312 -39.80 -27.04 10.71
C SER A 312 -38.32 -27.27 10.38
N PRO A 313 -37.86 -26.97 9.15
CA PRO A 313 -36.46 -27.18 8.75
C PRO A 313 -35.48 -26.41 9.64
N ALA A 314 -35.92 -25.32 10.27
CA ALA A 314 -35.16 -24.61 11.31
C ALA A 314 -34.93 -25.47 12.57
N LEU A 315 -35.92 -26.27 12.99
CA LEU A 315 -35.81 -27.19 14.12
C LEU A 315 -34.92 -28.38 13.78
N LEU A 316 -35.02 -28.93 12.56
CA LEU A 316 -34.10 -29.97 12.08
C LEU A 316 -32.65 -29.46 11.95
N SER A 317 -32.46 -28.24 11.44
CA SER A 317 -31.14 -27.61 11.35
C SER A 317 -30.55 -27.30 12.72
N LEU A 318 -31.37 -26.85 13.67
CA LEU A 318 -30.96 -26.64 15.06
C LEU A 318 -30.61 -27.97 15.75
N MET A 319 -31.43 -29.01 15.57
CA MET A 319 -31.16 -30.36 16.11
C MET A 319 -29.88 -30.96 15.52
N GLN A 320 -29.62 -30.75 14.22
CA GLN A 320 -28.40 -31.18 13.56
C GLN A 320 -27.17 -30.39 14.04
N HIS A 321 -27.31 -29.07 14.25
CA HIS A 321 -26.23 -28.22 14.76
C HIS A 321 -25.91 -28.54 16.23
N LEU A 322 -26.92 -28.91 17.02
CA LEU A 322 -26.79 -29.36 18.40
C LEU A 322 -26.39 -30.85 18.51
N GLY A 323 -26.35 -31.60 17.41
CA GLY A 323 -25.93 -33.00 17.39
C GLY A 323 -26.92 -33.98 18.04
N VAL A 324 -28.20 -33.60 18.13
CA VAL A 324 -29.27 -34.41 18.72
C VAL A 324 -29.91 -35.24 17.60
N SER A 325 -29.73 -36.56 17.67
CA SER A 325 -30.31 -37.54 16.74
C SER A 325 -31.76 -37.89 17.14
N ASP A 326 -32.61 -38.26 16.18
CA ASP A 326 -34.04 -38.63 16.32
C ASP A 326 -34.32 -39.88 17.21
N SER A 327 -33.33 -40.33 17.97
CA SER A 327 -33.45 -41.42 18.92
C SER A 327 -34.21 -40.95 20.16
N GLY A 328 -35.53 -41.15 20.14
CA GLY A 328 -36.49 -41.22 21.27
C GLY A 328 -36.27 -40.32 22.49
N LEU A 329 -37.33 -39.64 22.95
CA LEU A 329 -37.37 -38.75 24.14
C LEU A 329 -36.63 -39.24 25.41
N ASN A 330 -36.40 -40.54 25.56
CA ASN A 330 -35.67 -41.13 26.68
C ASN A 330 -34.13 -40.99 26.59
N GLN A 331 -33.55 -40.71 25.42
CA GLN A 331 -32.11 -40.44 25.24
C GLN A 331 -31.77 -38.95 25.13
N LEU A 332 -32.79 -38.09 25.06
CA LEU A 332 -32.60 -36.65 24.97
C LEU A 332 -31.96 -36.08 26.25
N GLY A 333 -32.29 -36.63 27.41
CA GLY A 333 -31.69 -36.24 28.70
C GLY A 333 -30.18 -36.48 28.73
N GLU A 334 -29.73 -37.68 28.36
CA GLU A 334 -28.30 -38.03 28.32
C GLU A 334 -27.55 -37.25 27.25
N GLN A 335 -28.19 -36.95 26.11
CA GLN A 335 -27.58 -36.12 25.06
C GLN A 335 -27.43 -34.66 25.49
N ILE A 336 -28.41 -34.10 26.20
CA ILE A 336 -28.34 -32.74 26.76
C ILE A 336 -27.23 -32.67 27.82
N GLU A 337 -27.12 -33.64 28.71
CA GLU A 337 -26.07 -33.69 29.74
C GLU A 337 -24.67 -33.85 29.11
N LYS A 338 -24.56 -34.61 28.02
CA LYS A 338 -23.33 -34.74 27.23
C LYS A 338 -22.96 -33.46 26.48
N LEU A 339 -23.95 -32.72 26.00
CA LEU A 339 -23.73 -31.40 25.39
C LEU A 339 -23.33 -30.37 26.44
N GLU A 340 -23.98 -30.37 27.59
CA GLU A 340 -23.66 -29.49 28.71
C GLU A 340 -22.24 -29.72 29.20
N SER A 341 -21.83 -30.98 29.43
CA SER A 341 -20.44 -31.32 29.78
C SER A 341 -19.45 -30.92 28.69
N LYS A 342 -19.81 -31.07 27.40
CA LYS A 342 -18.95 -30.62 26.30
C LYS A 342 -18.78 -29.10 26.26
N TYR A 343 -19.87 -28.34 26.41
CA TYR A 343 -19.83 -26.88 26.37
C TYR A 343 -19.18 -26.28 27.61
N THR A 344 -19.42 -26.86 28.79
CA THR A 344 -18.75 -26.44 30.03
C THR A 344 -17.25 -26.72 29.98
N ASN A 345 -16.83 -27.89 29.47
CA ASN A 345 -15.42 -28.18 29.23
C ASN A 345 -14.80 -27.23 28.21
N HIS A 346 -15.49 -26.95 27.10
CA HIS A 346 -15.01 -26.02 26.09
C HIS A 346 -14.91 -24.59 26.63
N ALA A 347 -15.89 -24.15 27.42
CA ALA A 347 -15.84 -22.87 28.11
C ALA A 347 -14.66 -22.80 29.09
N HIS A 348 -14.41 -23.87 29.84
CA HIS A 348 -13.26 -23.95 30.75
C HIS A 348 -11.93 -23.85 29.99
N THR A 349 -11.78 -24.59 28.88
CA THR A 349 -10.58 -24.51 28.02
C THR A 349 -10.40 -23.12 27.43
N ASN A 350 -11.46 -22.46 26.97
CA ASN A 350 -11.38 -21.11 26.41
C ASN A 350 -10.99 -20.08 27.49
N VAL A 351 -11.51 -20.21 28.71
CA VAL A 351 -11.11 -19.37 29.85
C VAL A 351 -9.64 -19.61 30.19
N GLU A 352 -9.19 -20.86 30.22
CA GLU A 352 -7.78 -21.20 30.49
C GLU A 352 -6.84 -20.65 29.41
N GLN A 353 -7.19 -20.78 28.12
CA GLN A 353 -6.43 -20.17 27.02
C GLN A 353 -6.38 -18.65 27.14
N THR A 354 -7.50 -18.00 27.48
CA THR A 354 -7.56 -16.55 27.65
C THR A 354 -6.66 -16.10 28.81
N LEU A 355 -6.68 -16.82 29.93
CA LEU A 355 -5.81 -16.56 31.08
C LEU A 355 -4.34 -16.77 30.73
N GLN A 356 -4.02 -17.79 29.93
CA GLN A 356 -2.65 -18.05 29.48
C GLN A 356 -2.15 -16.93 28.56
N ILE A 357 -2.95 -16.51 27.58
CA ILE A 357 -2.63 -15.37 26.70
C ILE A 357 -2.42 -14.10 27.54
N SER A 358 -3.31 -13.83 28.50
CA SER A 358 -3.17 -12.68 29.41
C SER A 358 -1.91 -12.76 30.27
N ARG A 359 -1.42 -13.97 30.60
CA ARG A 359 -0.20 -14.18 31.38
C ARG A 359 1.08 -14.00 30.56
N ASP A 360 1.02 -14.31 29.28
CA ASP A 360 2.17 -14.23 28.37
C ASP A 360 2.27 -12.88 27.65
N ALA A 361 1.16 -12.15 27.49
CA ALA A 361 1.14 -10.77 26.99
C ALA A 361 2.11 -9.80 27.71
N PRO A 362 2.21 -9.75 29.05
CA PRO A 362 3.18 -8.87 29.72
C PRO A 362 4.63 -9.28 29.47
N LYS A 363 4.91 -10.58 29.28
CA LYS A 363 6.28 -11.04 28.95
C LYS A 363 6.67 -10.68 27.52
N SER A 364 5.73 -10.82 26.59
CA SER A 364 5.93 -10.45 25.19
C SER A 364 6.16 -8.94 25.05
N THR A 365 5.34 -8.12 25.72
CA THR A 365 5.54 -6.66 25.73
C THR A 365 6.84 -6.26 26.42
N GLN A 366 7.25 -6.95 27.49
CA GLN A 366 8.55 -6.71 28.13
C GLN A 366 9.73 -7.06 27.21
N SER A 367 9.63 -8.14 26.42
CA SER A 367 10.65 -8.48 25.42
C SER A 367 10.73 -7.42 24.33
N ALA A 368 9.58 -7.02 23.77
CA ALA A 368 9.52 -5.99 22.75
C ALA A 368 10.09 -4.64 23.25
N LEU A 369 9.80 -4.26 24.50
CA LEU A 369 10.37 -3.06 25.11
C LEU A 369 11.88 -3.15 25.30
N LYS A 370 12.42 -4.33 25.64
CA LYS A 370 13.87 -4.55 25.70
C LYS A 370 14.50 -4.42 24.31
N ASP A 371 13.88 -4.98 23.29
CA ASP A 371 14.38 -4.90 21.91
C ASP A 371 14.38 -3.45 21.40
N VAL A 372 13.33 -2.69 21.70
CA VAL A 372 13.26 -1.25 21.40
C VAL A 372 14.31 -0.47 22.18
N ALA A 373 14.53 -0.76 23.47
CA ALA A 373 15.57 -0.11 24.26
C ALA A 373 16.98 -0.39 23.70
N ILE A 374 17.25 -1.62 23.25
CA ILE A 374 18.52 -2.00 22.60
C ILE A 374 18.68 -1.24 21.27
N ALA A 375 17.63 -1.14 20.46
CA ALA A 375 17.65 -0.38 19.20
C ALA A 375 17.87 1.13 19.42
N LEU A 376 17.32 1.69 20.49
CA LEU A 376 17.56 3.09 20.85
C LEU A 376 19.02 3.30 21.31
N CYS A 377 19.57 2.41 22.12
CA CYS A 377 20.98 2.47 22.52
C CYS A 377 21.96 2.32 21.34
N SER A 378 21.65 1.50 20.34
CA SER A 378 22.48 1.39 19.14
C SER A 378 22.41 2.65 18.26
N SER A 379 21.25 3.31 18.17
CA SER A 379 21.12 4.59 17.46
C SER A 379 21.87 5.75 18.14
N THR A 380 21.98 5.74 19.47
CA THR A 380 22.81 6.74 20.18
C THR A 380 24.31 6.59 19.89
N SER A 381 24.79 5.35 19.67
CA SER A 381 26.18 5.12 19.24
C SER A 381 26.43 5.67 17.85
N GLN A 382 25.47 5.49 16.92
CA GLN A 382 25.58 6.03 15.55
C GLN A 382 25.61 7.56 15.55
N ASN A 383 24.84 8.21 16.44
CA ASN A 383 24.89 9.67 16.57
C ASN A 383 26.23 10.18 17.12
N GLN A 384 26.87 9.45 18.03
CA GLN A 384 28.22 9.79 18.51
C GLN A 384 29.29 9.66 17.42
N ASP A 385 29.18 8.64 16.56
CA ASP A 385 30.09 8.46 15.42
C ASP A 385 29.91 9.57 14.37
N ILE A 386 28.67 10.02 14.14
CA ILE A 386 28.37 11.17 13.27
C ILE A 386 28.96 12.47 13.84
N GLU A 387 28.81 12.71 15.14
CA GLU A 387 29.35 13.91 15.79
C GLU A 387 30.89 13.92 15.77
N ALA A 388 31.53 12.76 15.94
CA ALA A 388 32.98 12.62 15.78
C ALA A 388 33.46 12.91 14.34
N LEU A 389 32.71 12.45 13.33
CA LEU A 389 32.96 12.74 11.92
C LEU A 389 32.80 14.24 11.61
N GLU A 390 31.78 14.89 12.15
CA GLU A 390 31.58 16.33 11.99
C GLU A 390 32.72 17.16 12.60
N GLN A 391 33.23 16.75 13.77
CA GLN A 391 34.40 17.37 14.39
C GLN A 391 35.67 17.17 13.54
N GLN A 392 35.90 15.99 12.99
CA GLN A 392 37.03 15.74 12.09
C GLN A 392 36.95 16.57 10.80
N ILE A 393 35.78 16.67 10.18
CA ILE A 393 35.56 17.49 8.99
C ILE A 393 35.81 18.97 9.31
N SER A 394 35.36 19.45 10.47
CA SER A 394 35.57 20.82 10.90
C SER A 394 37.06 21.14 11.14
N SER A 395 37.80 20.22 11.75
CA SER A 395 39.25 20.33 11.94
C SER A 395 39.99 20.37 10.60
N ALA A 396 39.67 19.46 9.68
CA ALA A 396 40.29 19.41 8.36
C ALA A 396 40.01 20.69 7.55
N ARG A 397 38.81 21.27 7.67
CA ARG A 397 38.48 22.57 7.06
C ARG A 397 39.33 23.72 7.61
N MET A 398 39.58 23.75 8.92
CA MET A 398 40.45 24.74 9.55
C MET A 398 41.91 24.60 9.11
N GLU A 399 42.41 23.36 8.99
CA GLU A 399 43.76 23.11 8.47
C GLU A 399 43.91 23.57 7.01
N LEU A 400 42.94 23.25 6.14
CA LEU A 400 42.94 23.71 4.75
C LEU A 400 42.89 25.24 4.65
N ALA A 401 42.08 25.91 5.48
CA ALA A 401 42.03 27.36 5.54
C ALA A 401 43.40 27.98 5.94
N ASN A 402 44.08 27.38 6.92
CA ASN A 402 45.40 27.82 7.34
C ASN A 402 46.48 27.60 6.26
N ILE A 403 46.41 26.51 5.50
CA ILE A 403 47.32 26.25 4.37
C ILE A 403 47.08 27.26 3.24
N THR A 404 45.82 27.62 2.95
CA THR A 404 45.52 28.64 1.94
C THR A 404 45.97 30.03 2.38
N ALA A 405 45.93 30.34 3.67
CA ALA A 405 46.37 31.62 4.21
C ALA A 405 47.91 31.76 4.27
N SER A 406 48.66 30.66 4.38
CA SER A 406 50.13 30.69 4.39
C SER A 406 50.76 30.67 2.99
N ALA A 407 49.97 30.37 1.96
CA ALA A 407 50.37 30.40 0.55
C ALA A 407 50.07 31.75 -0.15
N SER A 408 49.48 32.70 0.59
CA SER A 408 49.23 34.10 0.17
C SER A 408 50.25 35.01 0.83
#